data_AF-A0A2J6MTW8-F1
#
_entry.id   AF-A0A2J6MTW8-F1
#
_cell.length_a   1.000
_cell.length_b   1.000
_cell.length_c   1.000
_cell.angle_alpha   90.00
_cell.angle_beta   90.00
_cell.angle_gamma   90.00
#
_symmetry.space_group_name_H-M   'P 1'
#
loop_
_entity.id
_entity.type
_entity.pdbx_description
1 polymer ?
#
loop_
_entity_poly.entity_id
_entity_poly.type
_entity_poly.pdbx_seq_one_letter_code
_entity_poly.pdbx_strand_id
1 'polypeptide(L)'
;MSDVNQNDVLPDQPVPPTPEEIEDLRDRVEAAFENGEEYLAITGPIDDRYRAAHEDQTISLDDLPFGEERIRVRNDVVEPLGEALDHFEQCNEQLTAEKFAAIEQDLDTALSTQGDVKEAPKSDDEDDSEDEDAEEDDEAKE
;
A
#
# COMPACT_ATOMS: atom_id res chain seq x y z
N MET A 1 56.26 23.18 -17.67
CA MET A 1 55.57 21.88 -17.73
C MET A 1 55.46 21.45 -16.28
N SER A 2 54.29 21.64 -15.68
CA SER A 2 54.06 21.33 -14.27
C SER A 2 53.02 20.23 -14.21
N ASP A 3 53.37 19.22 -13.44
CA ASP A 3 52.74 17.93 -13.28
C ASP A 3 51.28 17.96 -12.81
N VAL A 4 50.54 17.03 -13.40
CA VAL A 4 49.44 16.21 -12.87
C VAL A 4 48.94 16.57 -11.47
N ASN A 5 47.69 17.01 -11.42
CA ASN A 5 46.79 16.65 -10.33
C ASN A 5 45.47 16.19 -10.97
N GLN A 6 45.50 14.99 -11.57
CA GLN A 6 44.28 14.25 -11.82
C GLN A 6 43.72 13.88 -10.45
N ASN A 7 42.84 14.75 -9.97
CA ASN A 7 41.96 14.44 -8.86
C ASN A 7 41.09 13.28 -9.34
N ASP A 8 41.50 12.07 -8.98
CA ASP A 8 40.74 10.84 -9.19
C ASP A 8 39.47 11.00 -8.33
N VAL A 9 38.42 11.54 -8.95
CA VAL A 9 37.07 11.52 -8.39
C VAL A 9 36.69 10.05 -8.39
N LEU A 10 36.97 9.36 -7.29
CA LEU A 10 36.33 8.08 -6.97
C LEU A 10 34.84 8.26 -7.27
N PRO A 11 34.23 7.42 -8.12
CA PRO A 11 32.79 7.51 -8.34
C PRO A 11 32.13 7.37 -6.97
N ASP A 12 31.24 8.31 -6.68
CA ASP A 12 30.37 8.34 -5.50
C ASP A 12 29.78 6.94 -5.31
N GLN A 13 30.38 6.13 -4.44
CA GLN A 13 29.86 4.79 -4.19
C GLN A 13 28.60 4.98 -3.36
N PRO A 14 27.47 4.37 -3.76
CA PRO A 14 26.23 4.55 -3.04
C PRO A 14 26.44 4.08 -1.60
N VAL A 15 26.23 5.01 -0.68
CA VAL A 15 26.40 4.76 0.76
C VAL A 15 25.34 3.73 1.15
N PRO A 16 25.71 2.62 1.81
CA PRO A 16 24.73 1.65 2.27
C PRO A 16 23.77 2.31 3.27
N PRO A 17 22.47 1.98 3.22
CA PRO A 17 21.49 2.54 4.15
C PRO A 17 21.82 2.12 5.58
N THR A 18 21.51 3.00 6.52
CA THR A 18 21.61 2.72 7.95
C THR A 18 20.51 1.77 8.40
N PRO A 19 20.69 1.05 9.53
CA PRO A 19 19.64 0.20 10.08
C PRO A 19 18.33 0.96 10.37
N GLU A 20 18.41 2.21 10.83
CA GLU A 20 17.24 3.06 11.08
C GLU A 20 16.49 3.37 9.77
N GLU A 21 17.20 3.70 8.69
CA GLU A 21 16.58 3.92 7.37
C GLU A 21 15.93 2.66 6.80
N ILE A 22 16.51 1.49 7.06
CA ILE A 22 15.94 0.19 6.66
C ILE A 22 14.66 -0.10 7.45
N GLU A 23 14.65 0.17 8.76
CA GLU A 23 13.47 -0.01 9.61
C GLU A 23 12.34 0.94 9.21
N ASP A 24 12.64 2.23 9.03
CA ASP A 24 11.67 3.23 8.57
C ASP A 24 11.08 2.88 7.19
N LEU A 25 11.90 2.39 6.25
CA LEU A 25 11.41 1.96 4.95
C LEU A 25 10.52 0.72 5.07
N ARG A 26 10.91 -0.26 5.90
CA ARG A 26 10.13 -1.46 6.14
C ARG A 26 8.75 -1.13 6.70
N ASP A 27 8.66 -0.27 7.71
CA ASP A 27 7.38 0.12 8.33
C ASP A 27 6.45 0.79 7.30
N ARG A 28 7.00 1.64 6.43
CA ARG A 28 6.24 2.29 5.36
C ARG A 28 5.77 1.30 4.29
N VAL A 29 6.62 0.34 3.92
CA VAL A 29 6.28 -0.73 2.99
C VAL A 29 5.18 -1.61 3.56
N GLU A 30 5.28 -2.00 4.83
CA GLU A 30 4.27 -2.80 5.53
C GLU A 30 2.92 -2.09 5.54
N ALA A 31 2.88 -0.81 5.95
CA ALA A 31 1.65 -0.03 5.95
C ALA A 31 1.01 0.09 4.55
N ALA A 32 1.82 0.36 3.51
CA ALA A 32 1.32 0.46 2.15
C ALA A 32 0.83 -0.89 1.61
N PHE A 33 1.50 -1.98 1.95
CA PHE A 33 1.10 -3.35 1.62
C PHE A 33 -0.23 -3.72 2.26
N GLU A 34 -0.38 -3.50 3.58
CA GLU A 34 -1.62 -3.78 4.33
C GLU A 34 -2.81 -3.02 3.75
N ASN A 35 -2.65 -1.72 3.45
CA ASN A 35 -3.68 -0.92 2.79
C ASN A 35 -4.07 -1.50 1.41
N GLY A 36 -3.10 -2.03 0.66
CA GLY A 36 -3.34 -2.68 -0.62
C GLY A 36 -4.10 -3.99 -0.48
N GLU A 37 -3.75 -4.82 0.50
CA GLU A 37 -4.46 -6.07 0.79
C GLU A 37 -5.89 -5.81 1.26
N GLU A 38 -6.10 -4.84 2.15
CA GLU A 38 -7.42 -4.41 2.62
C GLU A 38 -8.30 -3.95 1.45
N TYR A 39 -7.75 -3.12 0.56
CA TYR A 39 -8.44 -2.69 -0.65
C TYR A 39 -8.94 -3.87 -1.49
N LEU A 40 -8.07 -4.86 -1.73
CA LEU A 40 -8.42 -6.05 -2.50
C LEU A 40 -9.46 -6.93 -1.78
N ALA A 41 -9.40 -7.00 -0.44
CA ALA A 41 -10.32 -7.76 0.39
C ALA A 41 -11.73 -7.15 0.36
N ILE A 42 -11.85 -5.82 0.37
CA ILE A 42 -13.14 -5.11 0.30
C ILE A 42 -13.74 -5.17 -1.11
N THR A 43 -12.93 -4.85 -2.13
CA THR A 43 -13.42 -4.69 -3.51
C THR A 43 -13.66 -6.02 -4.23
N GLY A 44 -12.96 -7.09 -3.85
CA GLY A 44 -13.08 -8.40 -4.47
C GLY A 44 -14.48 -9.01 -4.41
N PRO A 45 -15.09 -9.12 -3.23
CA PRO A 45 -16.47 -9.60 -3.09
C PRO A 45 -17.49 -8.78 -3.89
N ILE A 46 -17.24 -7.49 -4.10
CA ILE A 46 -18.14 -6.60 -4.86
C ILE A 46 -18.12 -6.98 -6.34
N ASP A 47 -16.94 -7.10 -6.94
CA ASP A 47 -16.80 -7.55 -8.32
C ASP A 47 -17.36 -8.96 -8.52
N ASP A 48 -17.14 -9.86 -7.55
CA ASP A 48 -17.65 -11.23 -7.63
C ASP A 48 -19.19 -11.28 -7.56
N ARG A 49 -19.81 -10.47 -6.69
CA ARG A 49 -21.27 -10.29 -6.65
C ARG A 49 -21.78 -9.67 -7.94
N TYR A 50 -21.07 -8.71 -8.52
CA TYR A 50 -21.44 -8.10 -9.79
C TYR A 50 -21.44 -9.12 -10.92
N ARG A 51 -20.40 -9.97 -11.01
CA ARG A 51 -20.37 -11.08 -11.98
C ARG A 51 -21.51 -12.06 -11.79
N ALA A 52 -21.79 -12.46 -10.54
CA ALA A 52 -22.87 -13.37 -10.23
C ALA A 52 -24.25 -12.82 -10.63
N ALA A 53 -24.47 -11.51 -10.43
CA ALA A 53 -25.71 -10.85 -10.81
C ALA A 53 -25.92 -10.73 -12.33
N HIS A 54 -24.85 -10.88 -13.12
CA HIS A 54 -24.85 -10.75 -14.58
C HIS A 54 -24.28 -12.01 -15.24
N GLU A 55 -24.51 -13.19 -14.65
CA GLU A 55 -23.95 -14.47 -15.11
C GLU A 55 -24.36 -14.85 -16.54
N ASP A 56 -25.42 -14.24 -17.07
CA ASP A 56 -25.90 -14.40 -18.44
C ASP A 56 -25.10 -13.60 -19.47
N GLN A 57 -24.17 -12.76 -19.01
CA GLN A 57 -23.39 -11.84 -19.85
C GLN A 57 -21.89 -12.14 -19.78
N THR A 58 -21.20 -11.91 -20.89
CA THR A 58 -19.74 -11.83 -20.86
C THR A 58 -19.35 -10.46 -20.33
N ILE A 59 -18.67 -10.43 -19.18
CA ILE A 59 -18.27 -9.20 -18.48
C ILE A 59 -16.75 -9.08 -18.59
N SER A 60 -16.26 -7.93 -19.08
CA SER A 60 -14.83 -7.62 -19.11
C SER A 60 -14.37 -6.97 -17.79
N LEU A 61 -13.07 -6.74 -17.63
CA LEU A 61 -12.55 -6.06 -16.44
C LEU A 61 -13.06 -4.61 -16.33
N ASP A 62 -13.20 -3.92 -17.46
CA ASP A 62 -13.68 -2.53 -17.53
C ASP A 62 -15.16 -2.40 -17.15
N ASP A 63 -15.92 -3.50 -17.31
CA ASP A 63 -17.33 -3.57 -16.93
C ASP A 63 -17.52 -3.81 -15.42
N LEU A 64 -16.49 -4.26 -14.72
CA LEU A 64 -16.54 -4.48 -13.27
C LEU A 64 -16.36 -3.15 -12.52
N PRO A 65 -17.04 -2.98 -11.37
CA PRO A 65 -16.89 -1.78 -10.55
C PRO A 65 -15.43 -1.42 -10.20
N PHE A 66 -14.62 -2.43 -9.88
CA PHE A 66 -13.22 -2.29 -9.46
C PHE A 66 -12.26 -3.20 -10.26
N GLY A 67 -12.67 -3.70 -11.42
CA GLY A 67 -11.93 -4.75 -12.13
C GLY A 67 -10.51 -4.33 -12.52
N GLU A 68 -10.37 -3.22 -13.25
CA GLU A 68 -9.05 -2.69 -13.62
C GLU A 68 -8.26 -2.21 -12.42
N GLU A 69 -8.91 -1.54 -11.46
CA GLU A 69 -8.27 -0.99 -10.27
C GLU A 69 -7.64 -2.09 -9.42
N ARG A 70 -8.34 -3.21 -9.21
CA ARG A 70 -7.80 -4.35 -8.45
C ARG A 70 -6.62 -5.00 -9.12
N ILE A 71 -6.55 -5.00 -10.45
CA ILE A 71 -5.38 -5.49 -11.16
C ILE A 71 -4.20 -4.55 -10.94
N ARG A 72 -4.41 -3.23 -11.00
CA ARG A 72 -3.36 -2.24 -10.68
C ARG A 72 -2.88 -2.35 -9.24
N VAL A 73 -3.80 -2.38 -8.26
CA VAL A 73 -3.42 -2.54 -6.84
C VAL A 73 -2.67 -3.84 -6.62
N ARG A 74 -3.09 -4.94 -7.25
CA ARG A 74 -2.35 -6.20 -7.12
C ARG A 74 -0.92 -6.08 -7.68
N ASN A 75 -0.77 -5.61 -8.91
CA ASN A 75 0.49 -5.66 -9.63
C ASN A 75 1.47 -4.54 -9.24
N ASP A 76 0.95 -3.37 -8.86
CA ASP A 76 1.75 -2.15 -8.62
C ASP A 76 1.88 -1.83 -7.11
N VAL A 77 1.14 -2.52 -6.24
CA VAL A 77 1.18 -2.34 -4.77
C VAL A 77 1.48 -3.67 -4.08
N VAL A 78 0.56 -4.62 -4.12
CA VAL A 78 0.63 -5.81 -3.25
C VAL A 78 1.77 -6.74 -3.64
N GLU A 79 1.91 -7.07 -4.92
CA GLU A 79 2.99 -7.97 -5.37
C GLU A 79 4.39 -7.38 -5.13
N PRO A 80 4.72 -6.14 -5.57
CA PRO A 80 6.06 -5.57 -5.35
C PRO A 80 6.39 -5.35 -3.86
N LEU A 81 5.43 -4.84 -3.07
CA LEU A 81 5.67 -4.61 -1.65
C LEU A 81 5.74 -5.91 -0.85
N GLY A 82 4.99 -6.94 -1.24
CA GLY A 82 5.13 -8.28 -0.67
C GLY A 82 6.51 -8.87 -0.93
N GLU A 83 7.03 -8.73 -2.15
CA GLU A 83 8.41 -9.12 -2.49
C GLU A 83 9.46 -8.33 -1.68
N ALA A 84 9.21 -7.05 -1.43
CA ALA A 84 10.07 -6.21 -0.60
C ALA A 84 10.07 -6.66 0.87
N LEU A 85 8.91 -6.97 1.46
CA LEU A 85 8.79 -7.52 2.81
C LEU A 85 9.51 -8.87 2.95
N ASP A 86 9.29 -9.78 2.01
CA ASP A 86 10.02 -11.05 1.94
C ASP A 86 11.54 -10.82 1.89
N HIS A 87 12.00 -9.79 1.18
CA HIS A 87 13.40 -9.41 1.13
C HIS A 87 13.92 -8.88 2.49
N PHE A 88 13.15 -8.06 3.21
CA PHE A 88 13.52 -7.60 4.55
C PHE A 88 13.66 -8.77 5.53
N GLU A 89 12.77 -9.76 5.46
CA GLU A 89 12.84 -10.95 6.33
C GLU A 89 14.05 -11.84 6.04
N GLN A 90 14.41 -11.98 4.76
CA GLN A 90 15.53 -12.82 4.33
C GLN A 90 16.89 -12.16 4.53
N CYS A 91 16.97 -10.83 4.41
CA CYS A 91 18.20 -10.05 4.47
C CYS A 91 18.39 -9.43 5.86
N ASN A 92 18.46 -10.28 6.88
CA ASN A 92 18.45 -9.94 8.31
C ASN A 92 19.44 -8.84 8.77
N GLU A 93 20.46 -8.45 7.98
CA GLU A 93 21.44 -7.44 8.42
C GLU A 93 22.01 -6.48 7.35
N GLN A 94 21.82 -6.66 6.03
CA GLN A 94 22.39 -5.72 5.03
C GLN A 94 21.58 -5.65 3.74
N LEU A 95 20.77 -4.61 3.59
CA LEU A 95 20.28 -4.21 2.27
C LEU A 95 21.38 -3.48 1.51
N THR A 96 21.62 -3.89 0.27
CA THR A 96 22.48 -3.10 -0.64
C THR A 96 21.77 -1.79 -0.99
N ALA A 97 22.51 -0.71 -1.21
CA ALA A 97 21.93 0.57 -1.62
C ALA A 97 21.10 0.48 -2.92
N GLU A 98 21.47 -0.40 -3.86
CA GLU A 98 20.69 -0.65 -5.08
C GLU A 98 19.31 -1.25 -4.76
N LYS A 99 19.26 -2.23 -3.85
CA LYS A 99 17.99 -2.82 -3.41
C LYS A 99 17.15 -1.87 -2.58
N PHE A 100 17.78 -1.06 -1.74
CA PHE A 100 17.08 -0.03 -0.97
C PHE A 100 16.38 0.96 -1.90
N ALA A 101 17.11 1.51 -2.88
CA ALA A 101 16.55 2.43 -3.87
C ALA A 101 15.46 1.78 -4.74
N ALA A 102 15.57 0.48 -5.04
CA ALA A 102 14.52 -0.24 -5.76
C ALA A 102 13.23 -0.34 -4.93
N ILE A 103 13.34 -0.70 -3.65
CA ILE A 103 12.16 -0.78 -2.75
C ILE A 103 11.55 0.61 -2.54
N GLU A 104 12.36 1.67 -2.44
CA GLU A 104 11.83 3.05 -2.38
C GLU A 104 11.03 3.39 -3.64
N GLN A 105 11.54 3.01 -4.82
CA GLN A 105 10.82 3.24 -6.08
C GLN A 105 9.51 2.44 -6.15
N ASP A 106 9.52 1.19 -5.69
CA ASP A 106 8.32 0.35 -5.62
C ASP A 106 7.30 0.95 -4.65
N LEU A 107 7.74 1.44 -3.49
CA LEU A 107 6.90 2.16 -2.52
C LEU A 107 6.31 3.44 -3.10
N ASP A 108 7.10 4.26 -3.78
CA ASP A 108 6.59 5.49 -4.42
C ASP A 108 5.54 5.17 -5.50
N THR A 109 5.78 4.12 -6.29
CA THR A 109 4.83 3.63 -7.28
C THR A 109 3.54 3.15 -6.61
N ALA A 110 3.66 2.38 -5.54
CA ALA A 110 2.54 1.86 -4.78
C ALA A 110 1.67 2.98 -4.19
N LEU A 111 2.30 3.97 -3.54
CA LEU A 111 1.60 5.12 -2.97
C LEU A 111 0.91 5.98 -4.05
N SER A 112 1.54 6.15 -5.21
CA SER A 112 0.91 6.83 -6.35
C SER A 112 -0.32 6.06 -6.84
N THR A 113 -0.20 4.74 -7.01
CA THR A 113 -1.32 3.89 -7.43
C THR A 113 -2.48 3.95 -6.42
N GLN A 114 -2.18 3.84 -5.12
CA GLN A 114 -3.20 3.94 -4.06
C GLN A 114 -3.92 5.30 -4.05
N GLY A 115 -3.24 6.38 -4.42
CA GLY A 115 -3.85 7.71 -4.57
C GLY A 115 -4.69 7.88 -5.83
N ASP A 116 -4.46 7.08 -6.87
CA ASP A 116 -5.15 7.17 -8.17
C ASP A 116 -6.36 6.24 -8.31
N VAL A 117 -6.43 5.17 -7.51
CA VAL A 117 -7.56 4.22 -7.58
C VAL A 117 -8.83 4.75 -6.94
N LYS A 118 -9.97 4.24 -7.40
CA LYS A 118 -11.29 4.55 -6.81
C LYS A 118 -11.29 4.15 -5.34
N GLU A 119 -11.81 5.00 -4.46
CA GLU A 119 -11.95 4.72 -3.03
C GLU A 119 -12.80 3.46 -2.82
N ALA A 120 -12.30 2.54 -1.98
CA ALA A 120 -13.06 1.37 -1.56
C ALA A 120 -14.23 1.80 -0.68
N PRO A 121 -15.40 1.15 -0.77
CA PRO A 121 -16.46 1.40 0.19
C PRO A 121 -15.98 1.04 1.59
N LYS A 122 -16.44 1.80 2.59
CA LYS A 122 -16.15 1.48 3.99
C LYS A 122 -16.70 0.09 4.31
N SER A 123 -15.90 -0.74 4.97
CA SER A 123 -16.41 -1.95 5.60
C SER A 123 -17.44 -1.54 6.66
N ASP A 124 -18.62 -2.15 6.65
CA ASP A 124 -19.71 -1.89 7.62
C ASP A 124 -19.34 -2.29 9.08
N ASP A 125 -18.08 -2.61 9.38
CA ASP A 125 -17.58 -2.99 10.70
C ASP A 125 -17.34 -1.79 11.66
N GLU A 126 -17.71 -0.56 11.28
CA GLU A 126 -17.69 0.64 12.14
C GLU A 126 -19.09 1.07 12.64
N ASP A 127 -19.97 0.12 13.00
CA ASP A 127 -21.24 0.39 13.69
C ASP A 127 -21.30 -0.40 15.01
N ASP A 128 -20.49 -0.01 16.00
CA ASP A 128 -20.62 -0.49 17.39
C ASP A 128 -20.28 0.61 18.42
N SER A 129 -20.94 1.76 18.28
CA SER A 129 -21.16 2.62 19.45
C SER A 129 -22.59 3.17 19.43
N GLU A 130 -23.55 2.26 19.62
CA GLU A 130 -24.83 2.61 20.23
C GLU A 130 -24.56 3.13 21.66
N ASP A 131 -24.29 4.43 21.82
CA ASP A 131 -24.47 5.10 23.11
C ASP A 131 -25.90 5.65 23.15
N GLU A 132 -26.85 4.76 23.44
CA GLU A 132 -28.19 5.11 23.90
C GLU A 132 -28.11 5.72 25.31
N ASP A 133 -27.75 7.00 25.43
CA ASP A 133 -28.06 7.77 26.64
C ASP A 133 -29.40 8.49 26.45
N ALA A 134 -30.46 7.70 26.49
CA ALA A 134 -31.82 8.15 26.73
C ALA A 134 -32.06 8.18 28.26
N GLU A 135 -31.73 9.30 28.91
CA GLU A 135 -32.27 9.63 30.23
C GLU A 135 -33.22 10.83 30.07
N GLU A 136 -34.49 10.46 29.93
CA GLU A 136 -35.67 11.32 30.10
C GLU A 136 -35.86 11.51 31.61
N ASP A 137 -35.57 12.70 32.16
CA ASP A 137 -35.99 13.02 33.53
C ASP A 137 -36.67 14.41 33.60
N ASP A 138 -37.98 14.30 33.43
CA ASP A 138 -39.09 14.91 34.15
C ASP A 138 -39.10 16.43 34.46
N GLU A 139 -40.28 16.97 34.16
CA GLU A 139 -40.73 18.33 34.34
C GLU A 139 -41.23 18.50 35.77
N ALA A 140 -40.56 19.31 36.60
CA ALA A 140 -41.18 19.82 37.83
C ALA A 140 -40.96 21.32 38.00
N LYS A 141 -42.02 22.04 37.66
CA LYS A 141 -42.28 23.45 37.97
C LYS A 141 -42.31 23.66 39.49
N GLU A 142 -41.58 24.66 39.97
CA GLU A 142 -42.04 25.58 41.03
C GLU A 142 -41.43 26.97 40.85
#